data_AF-A0A2I7K217-F1
#
_entry.id   AF-A0A2I7K217-F1
#
_cell.length_a   1.000
_cell.length_b   1.000
_cell.length_c   1.000
_cell.angle_alpha   90.00
_cell.angle_beta   90.00
_cell.angle_gamma   90.00
#
_symmetry.space_group_name_H-M   'P 1'
#
loop_
_entity.id
_entity.type
_entity.pdbx_description
1 polymer ?
#
loop_
_entity_poly.entity_id
_entity_poly.type
_entity_poly.pdbx_seq_one_letter_code
_entity_poly.pdbx_strand_id
1 'polypeptide(L)'
;MLQRVFCISMLAATPLIAICACLPQIKQVDALPAALFVTLPAHQPQPDLRVNSVYNAADGWRLRIEVENFVFTDLCVRNATNLAQGHAHVHLGDKKLATAYQPNVVLGHLPTGRHRVTVSLRAQDHRVLGRERGGTFAATVIIDAL
;
A
#
# COMPACT_ATOMS: atom_id res chain seq x y z
N MET A 1 -13.24 23.65 -50.43
CA MET A 1 -12.43 22.67 -49.64
C MET A 1 -12.50 22.89 -48.12
N LEU A 2 -12.83 24.07 -47.60
CA LEU A 2 -12.81 24.36 -46.16
C LEU A 2 -14.04 23.84 -45.37
N GLN A 3 -15.14 23.51 -46.04
CA GLN A 3 -16.39 23.06 -45.40
C GLN A 3 -16.42 21.55 -45.11
N ARG A 4 -15.46 20.78 -45.64
CA ARG A 4 -15.36 19.32 -45.40
C ARG A 4 -14.51 18.96 -44.19
N VAL A 5 -13.70 19.89 -43.67
CA VAL A 5 -12.82 19.63 -42.52
C VAL A 5 -13.56 19.79 -41.19
N PHE A 6 -14.62 20.60 -41.13
CA PHE A 6 -15.40 20.81 -39.91
C PHE A 6 -16.35 19.66 -39.54
N CYS A 7 -16.81 18.85 -40.50
CA CYS A 7 -17.72 17.74 -40.20
C CYS A 7 -17.01 16.51 -39.64
N ILE A 8 -15.68 16.40 -39.81
CA ILE A 8 -14.91 15.25 -39.31
C ILE A 8 -14.52 15.45 -37.84
N SER A 9 -14.46 16.68 -37.33
CA SER A 9 -14.07 16.95 -35.94
C SER A 9 -15.20 16.69 -34.91
N MET A 10 -16.48 16.78 -35.29
CA MET A 10 -17.59 16.52 -34.36
C MET A 10 -18.00 15.05 -34.26
N LEU A 11 -17.66 14.19 -35.22
CA LEU A 11 -17.97 12.74 -35.15
C LEU A 11 -16.98 11.92 -34.31
N ALA A 12 -15.79 12.48 -33.99
CA ALA A 12 -14.80 11.79 -33.17
C ALA A 12 -14.92 12.10 -31.66
N ALA A 13 -15.68 13.14 -31.28
CA ALA A 13 -15.92 13.49 -29.87
C ALA A 13 -17.14 12.79 -29.27
N THR A 14 -18.09 12.35 -30.09
CA THR A 14 -19.33 11.69 -29.65
C THR A 14 -19.16 10.28 -29.05
N PRO A 15 -18.26 9.39 -29.49
CA PRO A 15 -18.13 8.07 -28.86
C PRO A 15 -17.48 8.15 -27.48
N LEU A 16 -16.62 9.16 -27.22
CA LEU A 16 -15.97 9.31 -25.91
C LEU A 16 -16.95 9.79 -24.83
N ILE A 17 -17.88 10.68 -25.18
CA ILE A 17 -18.92 11.18 -24.26
C ILE A 17 -19.97 10.10 -23.98
N ALA A 18 -20.34 9.30 -24.98
CA ALA A 18 -21.28 8.19 -24.80
C ALA A 18 -20.72 7.06 -23.92
N ILE A 19 -19.41 6.78 -23.99
CA ILE A 19 -18.74 5.84 -23.09
C ILE A 19 -18.75 6.37 -21.64
N CYS A 20 -18.49 7.66 -21.42
CA CYS A 20 -18.60 8.27 -20.09
C CYS A 20 -20.02 8.25 -19.51
N ALA A 21 -21.06 8.34 -20.36
CA ALA A 21 -22.46 8.30 -19.93
C ALA A 21 -23.00 6.87 -19.67
N CYS A 22 -22.32 5.84 -20.18
CA CYS A 22 -22.72 4.43 -20.05
C CYS A 22 -21.83 3.64 -19.07
N LEU A 23 -20.73 4.23 -18.59
CA LEU A 23 -20.09 3.73 -17.38
C LEU A 23 -21.13 3.82 -16.26
N PRO A 24 -21.42 2.73 -15.52
CA PRO A 24 -22.14 2.89 -14.27
C PRO A 24 -21.33 3.91 -13.50
N GLN A 25 -21.96 5.03 -13.12
CA GLN A 25 -21.37 5.99 -12.21
C GLN A 25 -20.87 5.15 -11.05
N ILE A 26 -19.56 4.88 -10.99
CA ILE A 26 -18.98 4.07 -9.94
C ILE A 26 -19.27 4.92 -8.72
N LYS A 27 -20.36 4.59 -8.03
CA LYS A 27 -20.68 5.19 -6.75
C LYS A 27 -19.39 5.04 -5.98
N GLN A 28 -18.87 6.19 -5.56
CA GLN A 28 -17.65 6.31 -4.80
C GLN A 28 -17.54 5.10 -3.88
N VAL A 29 -16.40 4.40 -3.92
CA VAL A 29 -16.20 3.22 -3.08
C VAL A 29 -16.23 3.72 -1.63
N ASP A 30 -17.40 3.69 -1.02
CA ASP A 30 -17.66 4.31 0.30
C ASP A 30 -16.84 3.60 1.39
N ALA A 31 -16.45 2.34 1.15
CA ALA A 31 -15.62 1.54 2.04
C ALA A 31 -14.74 0.54 1.28
N LEU A 32 -13.57 0.25 1.83
CA LEU A 32 -12.64 -0.75 1.30
C LEU A 32 -13.27 -2.16 1.30
N PRO A 33 -13.05 -3.00 0.27
CA PRO A 33 -13.62 -4.35 0.22
C PRO A 33 -13.20 -5.22 1.41
N ALA A 34 -14.14 -5.66 2.24
CA ALA A 34 -13.85 -6.41 3.48
C ALA A 34 -13.08 -7.73 3.26
N ALA A 35 -13.15 -8.30 2.05
CA ALA A 35 -12.35 -9.48 1.67
C ALA A 35 -10.84 -9.20 1.61
N LEU A 36 -10.45 -7.95 1.37
CA LEU A 36 -9.06 -7.53 1.18
C LEU A 36 -8.54 -6.65 2.33
N PHE A 37 -9.46 -6.00 3.06
CA PHE A 37 -9.14 -5.00 4.07
C PHE A 37 -9.80 -5.30 5.41
N VAL A 38 -9.10 -4.93 6.48
CA VAL A 38 -9.66 -4.70 7.81
C VAL A 38 -9.61 -3.21 8.07
N THR A 39 -10.77 -2.61 8.22
CA THR A 39 -10.89 -1.18 8.46
C THR A 39 -10.82 -0.90 9.97
N LEU A 40 -9.87 -0.06 10.38
CA LEU A 40 -9.82 0.45 11.74
C LEU A 40 -10.90 1.50 11.96
N PRO A 41 -11.71 1.39 13.02
CA PRO A 41 -12.67 2.42 13.38
C PRO A 41 -11.98 3.75 13.69
N ALA A 42 -12.56 4.89 13.26
CA ALA A 42 -11.91 6.20 13.41
C ALA A 42 -11.78 6.67 14.87
N HIS A 43 -12.55 6.11 15.79
CA HIS A 43 -12.47 6.45 17.22
C HIS A 43 -11.29 5.77 17.95
N GLN A 44 -10.61 4.81 17.31
CA GLN A 44 -9.40 4.21 17.85
C GLN A 44 -8.15 5.02 17.46
N PRO A 45 -7.09 5.03 18.29
CA PRO A 45 -5.80 5.57 17.90
C PRO A 45 -5.32 4.96 16.58
N GLN A 46 -4.95 5.82 15.63
CA GLN A 46 -4.53 5.38 14.30
C GLN A 46 -3.01 5.11 14.30
N PRO A 47 -2.55 4.04 13.65
CA PRO A 47 -1.13 3.80 13.47
C PRO A 47 -0.40 4.96 12.79
N ASP A 48 0.75 5.34 13.33
CA ASP A 48 1.71 6.23 12.70
C ASP A 48 2.96 5.42 12.36
N LEU A 49 3.21 5.20 11.07
CA LEU A 49 4.23 4.29 10.55
C LEU A 49 5.37 5.08 9.93
N ARG A 50 6.59 4.85 10.42
CA ARG A 50 7.85 5.32 9.84
C ARG A 50 8.76 4.13 9.55
N VAL A 51 9.62 4.28 8.54
CA VAL A 51 10.61 3.26 8.19
C VAL A 51 11.95 3.92 7.89
N ASN A 52 12.99 3.38 8.52
CA ASN A 52 14.36 3.78 8.33
C ASN A 52 15.18 2.57 7.84
N SER A 53 16.29 2.83 7.14
CA SER A 53 17.22 1.80 6.70
C SER A 53 18.63 2.05 7.22
N VAL A 54 19.34 0.98 7.56
CA VAL A 54 20.72 1.04 8.04
C VAL A 54 21.51 -0.10 7.39
N TYR A 55 22.70 0.21 6.87
CA TYR A 55 23.62 -0.78 6.33
C TYR A 55 24.51 -1.38 7.43
N ASN A 56 24.77 -2.68 7.34
CA ASN A 56 25.73 -3.42 8.16
C ASN A 56 26.60 -4.30 7.24
N ALA A 57 27.91 -4.27 7.41
CA ALA A 57 28.85 -5.02 6.58
C ALA A 57 28.71 -6.56 6.71
N ALA A 58 28.20 -7.07 7.83
CA ALA A 58 28.10 -8.52 8.06
C ALA A 58 26.94 -9.16 7.26
N ASP A 59 25.81 -8.47 7.15
CA ASP A 59 24.57 -9.04 6.60
C ASP A 59 23.75 -8.06 5.74
N GLY A 60 24.33 -6.93 5.36
CA GLY A 60 23.74 -5.97 4.42
C GLY A 60 22.75 -5.00 5.06
N TRP A 61 21.71 -4.65 4.31
CA TRP A 61 20.72 -3.64 4.72
C TRP A 61 19.73 -4.21 5.73
N ARG A 62 19.39 -3.42 6.74
CA ARG A 62 18.28 -3.66 7.66
C ARG A 62 17.27 -2.54 7.59
N LEU A 63 16.00 -2.88 7.79
CA LEU A 63 14.95 -1.93 8.10
C LEU A 63 14.70 -1.86 9.60
N ARG A 64 14.42 -0.65 10.05
CA ARG A 64 13.77 -0.38 11.34
C ARG A 64 12.37 0.17 11.05
N ILE A 65 11.36 -0.59 11.43
CA ILE A 65 9.94 -0.26 11.29
C ILE A 65 9.48 0.32 12.63
N GLU A 66 9.21 1.61 12.64
CA GLU A 66 8.74 2.34 13.81
C GLU A 66 7.25 2.59 13.65
N VAL A 67 6.45 2.08 14.58
CA VAL A 67 5.01 2.25 14.52
C VAL A 67 4.45 2.56 15.91
N GLU A 68 3.74 3.68 15.99
CA GLU A 68 2.96 4.03 17.17
C GLU A 68 1.52 3.51 17.02
N ASN A 69 0.82 3.26 18.13
CA ASN A 69 -0.56 2.78 18.14
C ASN A 69 -0.79 1.48 17.34
N PHE A 70 0.21 0.61 17.30
CA PHE A 70 0.10 -0.69 16.65
C PHE A 70 0.83 -1.77 17.46
N VAL A 71 0.22 -2.95 17.55
CA VAL A 71 0.79 -4.10 18.27
C VAL A 71 1.18 -5.17 17.27
N PHE A 72 2.48 -5.50 17.21
CA PHE A 72 2.91 -6.67 16.47
C PHE A 72 2.43 -7.95 17.16
N THR A 73 1.85 -8.86 16.38
CA THR A 73 1.49 -10.21 16.82
C THR A 73 2.59 -11.20 16.42
N ASP A 74 2.74 -12.32 17.12
CA ASP A 74 3.77 -13.31 16.80
C ASP A 74 3.44 -14.17 15.57
N LEU A 75 2.16 -14.33 15.26
CA LEU A 75 1.66 -15.21 14.20
C LEU A 75 0.31 -14.76 13.66
N CYS A 76 -0.02 -15.24 12.46
CA CYS A 76 -1.33 -14.99 11.85
C CYS A 76 -2.43 -15.85 12.46
N VAL A 77 -3.63 -15.28 12.52
CA VAL A 77 -4.86 -15.96 12.91
C VAL A 77 -5.82 -16.06 11.72
N ARG A 78 -6.86 -16.88 11.84
CA ARG A 78 -7.84 -17.08 10.78
C ARG A 78 -8.74 -15.87 10.55
N ASN A 79 -9.14 -15.20 11.64
CA ASN A 79 -10.07 -14.08 11.61
C ASN A 79 -9.47 -12.91 12.39
N ALA A 80 -9.18 -11.81 11.72
CA ALA A 80 -8.73 -10.61 12.41
C ALA A 80 -9.88 -9.91 13.13
N THR A 81 -9.53 -9.27 14.25
CA THR A 81 -10.33 -8.23 14.89
C THR A 81 -10.02 -6.87 14.27
N ASN A 82 -10.93 -5.92 14.43
CA ASN A 82 -10.74 -4.53 13.99
C ASN A 82 -9.93 -3.73 15.01
N LEU A 83 -8.76 -4.27 15.37
CA LEU A 83 -7.77 -3.66 16.25
C LEU A 83 -6.51 -3.36 15.46
N ALA A 84 -5.76 -2.35 15.89
CA ALA A 84 -4.46 -1.99 15.32
C ALA A 84 -3.39 -3.00 15.76
N GLN A 85 -3.52 -4.26 15.33
CA GLN A 85 -2.57 -5.32 15.62
C GLN A 85 -2.44 -6.30 14.46
N GLY A 86 -1.25 -6.88 14.31
CA GLY A 86 -0.92 -7.81 13.24
C GLY A 86 0.56 -7.77 12.91
N HIS A 87 0.90 -7.58 11.65
CA HIS A 87 2.29 -7.58 11.18
C HIS A 87 2.48 -6.65 9.98
N ALA A 88 3.72 -6.49 9.51
CA ALA A 88 4.00 -5.69 8.33
C ALA A 88 4.40 -6.57 7.13
N HIS A 89 4.04 -6.16 5.93
CA HIS A 89 4.63 -6.70 4.70
C HIS A 89 5.68 -5.72 4.17
N VAL A 90 6.86 -6.24 3.86
CA VAL A 90 7.97 -5.51 3.25
C VAL A 90 8.08 -5.89 1.78
N HIS A 91 8.08 -4.90 0.89
CA HIS A 91 8.23 -5.07 -0.55
C HIS A 91 9.45 -4.31 -1.05
N LEU A 92 10.15 -4.88 -2.03
CA LEU A 92 11.19 -4.22 -2.81
C LEU A 92 10.67 -4.07 -4.24
N GLY A 93 10.39 -2.83 -4.64
CA GLY A 93 9.54 -2.57 -5.80
C GLY A 93 8.20 -3.28 -5.64
N ASP A 94 7.83 -4.09 -6.63
CA ASP A 94 6.58 -4.85 -6.63
C ASP A 94 6.69 -6.24 -6.00
N LYS A 95 7.91 -6.67 -5.61
CA LYS A 95 8.15 -7.99 -5.03
C LYS A 95 8.04 -7.95 -3.52
N LYS A 96 7.18 -8.79 -2.94
CA LYS A 96 7.17 -9.03 -1.49
C LYS A 96 8.46 -9.74 -1.08
N LEU A 97 9.20 -9.14 -0.14
CA LEU A 97 10.43 -9.71 0.42
C LEU A 97 10.19 -10.41 1.75
N ALA A 98 9.39 -9.81 2.63
CA ALA A 98 9.22 -10.34 3.98
C ALA A 98 7.83 -10.07 4.56
N THR A 99 7.47 -10.93 5.51
CA THR A 99 6.45 -10.67 6.53
C THR A 99 7.18 -10.39 7.84
N ALA A 100 6.98 -9.21 8.41
CA ALA A 100 7.67 -8.74 9.61
C ALA A 100 6.72 -8.73 10.80
N TYR A 101 6.91 -9.69 11.70
CA TYR A 101 6.23 -9.77 13.00
C TYR A 101 6.98 -8.99 14.09
N GLN A 102 8.08 -8.33 13.72
CA GLN A 102 8.92 -7.55 14.63
C GLN A 102 9.43 -6.28 13.92
N PRO A 103 9.85 -5.25 14.68
CA PRO A 103 10.29 -3.97 14.11
C PRO A 103 11.52 -4.05 13.21
N ASN A 104 12.41 -5.03 13.39
CA ASN A 104 13.69 -5.11 12.68
C ASN A 104 13.64 -6.21 11.62
N VAL A 105 14.03 -5.89 10.39
CA VAL A 105 14.03 -6.83 9.27
C VAL A 105 15.35 -6.76 8.54
N VAL A 106 16.01 -7.90 8.33
CA VAL A 106 17.20 -8.00 7.49
C VAL A 106 16.78 -8.15 6.02
N LEU A 107 17.23 -7.24 5.16
CA LEU A 107 17.01 -7.30 3.71
C LEU A 107 18.14 -8.05 2.99
N GLY A 108 19.32 -8.13 3.61
CA GLY A 108 20.50 -8.68 2.96
C GLY A 108 21.24 -7.64 2.12
N HIS A 109 22.18 -8.12 1.32
CA HIS A 109 22.88 -7.31 0.33
C HIS A 109 21.95 -7.03 -0.85
N LEU A 110 21.87 -5.76 -1.24
CA LEU A 110 21.13 -5.34 -2.43
C LEU A 110 22.11 -5.11 -3.58
N PRO A 111 21.74 -5.40 -4.83
CA PRO A 111 22.56 -5.03 -5.99
C PRO A 111 22.83 -3.52 -6.02
N THR A 112 23.95 -3.09 -6.60
CA THR A 112 24.23 -1.66 -6.80
C THR A 112 23.06 -0.98 -7.53
N GLY A 113 22.63 0.18 -7.03
CA GLY A 113 21.56 0.98 -7.60
C GLY A 113 20.53 1.46 -6.57
N ARG A 114 19.48 2.09 -7.08
CA ARG A 114 18.40 2.68 -6.29
C ARG A 114 17.25 1.69 -6.08
N HIS A 115 16.93 1.42 -4.83
CA HIS A 115 15.92 0.45 -4.41
C HIS A 115 14.81 1.14 -3.63
N ARG A 116 13.55 0.93 -4.06
CA ARG A 116 12.36 1.39 -3.31
C ARG A 116 11.87 0.28 -2.41
N VAL A 117 11.86 0.52 -1.11
CA VAL A 117 11.35 -0.43 -0.12
C VAL A 117 10.07 0.11 0.52
N THR A 118 8.98 -0.63 0.39
CA THR A 118 7.66 -0.24 0.92
C THR A 118 7.23 -1.19 2.04
N VAL A 119 6.91 -0.62 3.18
CA VAL A 119 6.36 -1.32 4.35
C VAL A 119 4.88 -0.99 4.45
N SER A 120 4.02 -2.01 4.62
CA SER A 120 2.57 -1.83 4.81
C SER A 120 2.06 -2.66 5.97
N LEU A 121 1.24 -2.06 6.85
CA LEU A 121 0.63 -2.78 7.97
C LEU A 121 -0.48 -3.71 7.50
N ARG A 122 -0.58 -4.84 8.17
CA ARG A 122 -1.55 -5.90 7.94
C ARG A 122 -2.23 -6.24 9.25
N ALA A 123 -3.50 -6.60 9.13
CA ALA A 123 -4.21 -7.21 10.24
C ALA A 123 -3.71 -8.64 10.48
N GLN A 124 -4.16 -9.22 11.58
CA GLN A 124 -3.74 -10.55 12.05
C GLN A 124 -4.02 -11.70 11.05
N ASP A 125 -4.87 -11.49 10.05
CA ASP A 125 -5.25 -12.48 9.03
C ASP A 125 -4.71 -12.15 7.62
N HIS A 126 -3.62 -11.38 7.55
CA HIS A 126 -2.96 -10.90 6.32
C HIS A 126 -3.70 -9.84 5.50
N ARG A 127 -4.97 -9.53 5.80
CA ARG A 127 -5.68 -8.44 5.13
C ARG A 127 -4.98 -7.11 5.35
N VAL A 128 -5.11 -6.20 4.38
CA VAL A 128 -4.54 -4.86 4.47
C VAL A 128 -5.21 -4.11 5.61
N LEU A 129 -4.43 -3.47 6.49
CA LEU A 129 -5.01 -2.59 7.48
C LEU A 129 -5.36 -1.25 6.83
N GLY A 130 -6.64 -0.89 6.88
CA GLY A 130 -7.22 0.28 6.23
C GLY A 130 -7.76 1.30 7.23
N ARG A 131 -7.88 2.55 6.77
CA ARG A 131 -8.55 3.63 7.50
C ARG A 131 -10.03 3.67 7.13
N GLU A 132 -10.88 4.10 8.06
CA GLU A 132 -12.33 4.25 7.83
C GLU A 132 -12.66 5.13 6.62
N ARG A 133 -11.94 6.26 6.46
CA ARG A 133 -12.12 7.19 5.34
C ARG A 133 -11.36 6.80 4.07
N GLY A 134 -10.90 5.56 3.98
CA GLY A 134 -10.08 5.06 2.88
C GLY A 134 -8.59 5.32 3.07
N GLY A 135 -7.80 4.56 2.31
CA GLY A 135 -6.34 4.53 2.43
C GLY A 135 -5.83 3.47 3.40
N THR A 136 -4.52 3.28 3.41
CA THR A 136 -3.81 2.23 4.15
C THR A 136 -2.67 2.83 4.96
N PHE A 137 -2.06 2.02 5.83
CA PHE A 137 -0.87 2.40 6.57
C PHE A 137 0.36 1.84 5.85
N ALA A 138 1.05 2.71 5.11
CA ALA A 138 2.26 2.35 4.39
C ALA A 138 3.31 3.47 4.46
N ALA A 139 4.58 3.08 4.51
CA ALA A 139 5.73 3.98 4.47
C ALA A 139 6.77 3.44 3.48
N THR A 140 7.56 4.33 2.89
CA THR A 140 8.57 4.00 1.89
C THR A 140 9.91 4.59 2.27
N VAL A 141 10.98 3.82 2.08
CA VAL A 141 12.36 4.31 2.12
C VAL A 141 13.04 4.01 0.78
N ILE A 142 13.93 4.91 0.36
CA ILE A 142 14.80 4.71 -0.79
C ILE A 142 16.18 4.33 -0.27
N ILE A 143 16.72 3.23 -0.77
CA ILE A 143 18.07 2.75 -0.47
C ILE A 143 18.91 2.90 -1.73
N ASP A 144 19.94 3.72 -1.67
CA ASP A 144 20.94 3.83 -2.73
C ASP A 144 22.11 2.89 -2.35
N ALA A 145 22.12 1.68 -2.90
CA ALA A 145 23.14 0.68 -2.66
C ALA A 145 24.33 0.90 -3.59
N LEU A 146 25.54 0.91 -3.04
CA LEU A 146 26.80 1.10 -3.77
C LEU A 146 27.52 -0.24 -3.93
#